data_AF-A0A2M6YJM8-F1
#
_entry.id   AF-A0A2M6YJM8-F1
#
_cell.length_a   1.000
_cell.length_b   1.000
_cell.length_c   1.000
_cell.angle_alpha   90.00
_cell.angle_beta   90.00
_cell.angle_gamma   90.00
#
_symmetry.space_group_name_H-M   'P 1'
#
loop_
_entity.id
_entity.type
_entity.pdbx_description
1 polymer ?
#
loop_
_entity_poly.entity_id
_entity_poly.type
_entity_poly.pdbx_seq_one_letter_code
_entity_poly.pdbx_strand_id
1 'polypeptide(L)'
;QKQTVSRHVDDARARGARLFARSPRPQTQPQPQQQPQMQPSELESENGLFYPATVLTEVTEDMLVMREETFGPVLAVARVADMEEAVRRANDSQYGLTASVWSRNPDAAEQLGRRLQAGVITLNDHLMSHGMPETPWGGFKHSGIGRTHGRIGFDEMTQPQVIVHDLLAWTKRDLWWHPYSEPLYRGLRGAIVVFYGAGLWERLGGLPPLARIFPRIFTNRWDSGGGGNWWRRRWSRQSPRRRP
;
A
#
# COMPACT_ATOMS: atom_id res chain seq x y z
N GLN A 1 -8.97 25.56 1.92
CA GLN A 1 -8.54 25.10 3.26
C GLN A 1 -9.09 25.92 4.42
N LYS A 2 -8.82 27.23 4.54
CA LYS A 2 -9.29 28.06 5.67
C LYS A 2 -10.80 27.91 5.95
N GLN A 3 -11.63 27.85 4.91
CA GLN A 3 -13.07 27.61 5.02
C GLN A 3 -13.41 26.24 5.64
N THR A 4 -12.68 25.17 5.26
CA THR A 4 -12.82 23.83 5.87
C THR A 4 -12.52 23.88 7.37
N VAL A 5 -11.44 24.57 7.75
CA VAL A 5 -11.08 24.75 9.16
C VAL A 5 -12.18 25.49 9.91
N SER A 6 -12.70 26.61 9.36
CA SER A 6 -13.83 27.31 9.96
C SER A 6 -15.05 26.40 10.12
N ARG A 7 -15.42 25.66 9.07
CA ARG A 7 -16.55 24.72 9.09
C ARG A 7 -16.44 23.70 10.23
N HIS A 8 -15.26 23.12 10.46
CA HIS A 8 -15.07 22.11 11.50
C HIS A 8 -15.15 22.72 12.89
N VAL A 9 -14.56 23.90 13.09
CA VAL A 9 -14.64 24.61 14.38
C VAL A 9 -16.05 25.08 14.67
N ASP A 10 -16.76 25.61 13.68
CA ASP A 10 -18.13 26.10 13.83
C ASP A 10 -19.11 24.94 14.10
N ASP A 11 -18.98 23.81 13.39
CA ASP A 11 -19.74 22.58 13.67
C ASP A 11 -19.51 22.08 15.10
N ALA A 12 -18.24 21.97 15.53
CA ALA A 12 -17.91 21.53 16.88
C ALA A 12 -18.54 22.47 17.94
N ARG A 13 -18.43 23.79 17.75
CA ARG A 13 -19.02 24.78 18.68
C ARG A 13 -20.54 24.72 18.69
N ALA A 14 -21.19 24.55 17.55
CA ALA A 14 -22.64 24.40 17.46
C ALA A 14 -23.14 23.15 18.20
N ARG A 15 -22.32 22.10 18.27
CA ARG A 15 -22.58 20.84 18.98
C ARG A 15 -22.10 20.82 20.44
N GLY A 16 -21.67 21.97 20.97
CA GLY A 16 -21.32 22.11 22.38
C GLY A 16 -19.84 21.96 22.73
N ALA A 17 -18.94 21.84 21.74
CA ALA A 17 -17.50 21.88 22.02
C ALA A 17 -17.09 23.23 22.62
N ARG A 18 -16.24 23.18 23.64
CA ARG A 18 -15.72 24.37 24.31
C ARG A 18 -14.42 24.83 23.66
N LEU A 19 -14.39 26.11 23.27
CA LEU A 19 -13.16 26.81 22.90
C LEU A 19 -12.29 27.02 24.14
N PHE A 20 -11.20 26.24 24.27
CA PHE A 20 -10.33 26.29 25.44
C PHE A 20 -9.24 27.35 25.32
N ALA A 21 -8.55 27.40 24.17
CA ALA A 21 -7.49 28.38 23.91
C ALA A 21 -7.48 28.77 22.44
N ARG A 22 -7.03 29.99 22.16
CA ARG A 22 -6.86 30.51 20.79
C ARG A 22 -5.68 31.46 20.72
N SER A 23 -4.81 31.31 19.74
CA SER A 23 -3.71 32.26 19.54
C SER A 23 -4.26 33.62 19.09
N PRO A 24 -3.62 34.74 19.49
CA PRO A 24 -3.95 36.03 18.91
C PRO A 24 -3.63 36.05 17.42
N ARG A 25 -4.30 36.93 16.68
CA ARG A 25 -3.91 37.25 15.31
C ARG A 25 -2.59 38.04 15.37
N PRO A 26 -1.60 37.75 14.51
CA PRO A 26 -0.45 38.62 14.32
C PRO A 26 -0.95 40.03 13.98
N GLN A 27 -0.51 41.04 14.74
CA GLN A 27 -0.76 42.42 14.36
C GLN A 27 0.04 42.70 13.09
N THR A 28 -0.64 42.99 11.98
CA THR A 28 0.02 43.49 10.78
C THR A 28 0.68 44.82 11.14
N GLN A 29 2.01 44.91 11.03
CA GLN A 29 2.67 46.22 11.01
C GLN A 29 2.05 47.01 9.85
N PRO A 30 1.66 48.28 10.05
CA PRO A 30 1.20 49.09 8.93
C PRO A 30 2.32 49.16 7.90
N GLN A 31 2.07 48.60 6.71
CA GLN A 31 3.00 48.75 5.60
C GLN A 31 3.08 50.25 5.25
N PRO A 32 4.29 50.83 5.09
CA PRO A 32 4.43 52.19 4.58
C PRO A 32 3.72 52.30 3.23
N GLN A 33 2.87 53.32 3.12
CA GLN A 33 2.04 53.65 1.96
C GLN A 33 2.72 53.38 0.61
N GLN A 34 2.31 52.29 -0.05
CA GLN A 34 2.35 52.20 -1.51
C GLN A 34 0.96 51.74 -1.94
N GLN A 35 0.11 52.70 -2.30
CA GLN A 35 -1.10 52.39 -3.06
C GLN A 35 -0.67 51.91 -4.45
N PRO A 36 -1.36 50.89 -4.97
CA PRO A 36 -2.28 51.22 -6.05
C PRO A 36 -3.65 50.58 -5.86
N GLN A 37 -4.64 51.25 -6.46
CA GLN A 37 -6.05 50.88 -6.64
C GLN A 37 -6.31 49.36 -6.59
N MET A 38 -6.74 48.86 -5.43
CA MET A 38 -7.23 47.50 -5.25
C MET A 38 -8.77 47.49 -5.21
N GLN A 39 -9.37 46.56 -5.95
CA GLN A 39 -10.82 46.39 -6.13
C GLN A 39 -11.49 45.92 -4.82
N PRO A 40 -12.80 46.16 -4.61
CA PRO A 40 -13.50 45.79 -3.36
C PRO A 40 -13.42 44.31 -2.95
N SER A 41 -13.13 43.38 -3.88
CA SER A 41 -12.87 41.96 -3.57
C SER A 41 -11.57 41.71 -2.79
N GLU A 42 -10.69 42.70 -2.70
CA GLU A 42 -9.43 42.64 -1.96
C GLU A 42 -9.59 43.15 -0.52
N LEU A 43 -10.76 43.66 -0.10
CA LEU A 43 -11.01 43.99 1.30
C LEU A 43 -11.24 42.76 2.19
N GLU A 44 -11.67 41.61 1.63
CA GLU A 44 -11.60 40.32 2.34
C GLU A 44 -10.13 39.86 2.56
N SER A 45 -9.16 40.51 1.91
CA SER A 45 -7.74 40.14 1.88
C SER A 45 -6.88 40.80 2.98
N GLU A 46 -7.43 41.68 3.83
CA GLU A 46 -6.61 42.39 4.84
C GLU A 46 -5.83 41.49 5.81
N ASN A 47 -6.19 40.20 5.90
CA ASN A 47 -5.57 39.24 6.83
C ASN A 47 -5.16 37.91 6.18
N GLY A 48 -5.20 37.83 4.85
CA GLY A 48 -4.83 36.63 4.08
C GLY A 48 -5.45 35.32 4.58
N LEU A 49 -4.70 34.22 4.41
CA LEU A 49 -5.13 32.87 4.76
C LEU A 49 -4.86 32.49 6.22
N PHE A 50 -4.58 33.45 7.10
CA PHE A 50 -4.30 33.18 8.51
C PHE A 50 -5.53 32.58 9.24
N TYR A 51 -5.29 31.54 10.04
CA TYR A 51 -6.25 30.99 11.00
C TYR A 51 -5.52 30.80 12.34
N PRO A 52 -6.07 31.31 13.47
CA PRO A 52 -5.40 31.21 14.77
C PRO A 52 -5.35 29.77 15.29
N ALA A 53 -4.25 29.41 15.95
CA ALA A 53 -4.12 28.11 16.59
C ALA A 53 -5.22 27.96 17.65
N THR A 54 -6.01 26.89 17.56
CA THR A 54 -7.28 26.74 18.29
C THR A 54 -7.30 25.41 19.02
N VAL A 55 -7.57 25.43 20.33
CA VAL A 55 -7.75 24.22 21.15
C VAL A 55 -9.22 24.08 21.51
N LEU A 56 -9.82 22.94 21.16
CA LEU A 56 -11.19 22.57 21.49
C LEU A 56 -11.17 21.45 22.54
N THR A 57 -12.06 21.56 23.51
CA THR A 57 -12.31 20.56 24.56
C THR A 57 -13.79 20.19 24.56
N GLU A 58 -14.17 19.14 25.29
CA GLU A 58 -15.56 18.65 25.32
C GLU A 58 -16.06 18.25 23.91
N VAL A 59 -15.16 17.71 23.10
CA VAL A 59 -15.43 17.23 21.76
C VAL A 59 -15.94 15.79 21.78
N THR A 60 -16.86 15.46 20.87
CA THR A 60 -17.49 14.15 20.72
C THR A 60 -17.29 13.60 19.31
N GLU A 61 -17.46 12.29 19.16
CA GLU A 61 -17.25 11.55 17.91
C GLU A 61 -18.13 11.98 16.74
N ASP A 62 -19.25 12.67 16.97
CA ASP A 62 -20.16 13.12 15.91
C ASP A 62 -19.77 14.49 15.32
N MET A 63 -18.76 15.16 15.90
CA MET A 63 -18.26 16.44 15.41
C MET A 63 -17.28 16.25 14.25
N LEU A 64 -17.35 17.13 13.24
CA LEU A 64 -16.49 17.04 12.04
C LEU A 64 -15.00 17.05 12.38
N VAL A 65 -14.57 17.84 13.38
CA VAL A 65 -13.17 17.91 13.82
C VAL A 65 -12.60 16.57 14.31
N MET A 66 -13.46 15.63 14.72
CA MET A 66 -13.08 14.30 15.19
C MET A 66 -13.13 13.23 14.10
N ARG A 67 -13.76 13.49 12.94
CA ARG A 67 -14.03 12.49 11.89
C ARG A 67 -13.40 12.80 10.53
N GLU A 68 -13.30 14.09 10.21
CA GLU A 68 -12.75 14.59 8.96
C GLU A 68 -11.41 15.28 9.19
N GLU A 69 -10.51 15.18 8.21
CA GLU A 69 -9.23 15.87 8.26
C GLU A 69 -9.42 17.39 8.21
N THR A 70 -9.00 18.07 9.28
CA THR A 70 -9.14 19.53 9.38
C THR A 70 -8.02 20.27 8.64
N PHE A 71 -6.81 19.69 8.58
CA PHE A 71 -5.63 20.24 7.90
C PHE A 71 -5.38 21.73 8.19
N GLY A 72 -5.51 22.09 9.47
CA GLY A 72 -5.37 23.45 9.99
C GLY A 72 -4.91 23.41 11.45
N PRO A 73 -4.58 24.58 12.05
CA PRO A 73 -3.98 24.63 13.38
C PRO A 73 -5.06 24.47 14.46
N VAL A 74 -5.74 23.32 14.48
CA VAL A 74 -6.82 22.99 15.42
C VAL A 74 -6.46 21.70 16.16
N LEU A 75 -6.49 21.74 17.49
CA LEU A 75 -6.31 20.58 18.36
C LEU A 75 -7.62 20.29 19.09
N ALA A 76 -8.20 19.13 18.84
CA ALA A 76 -9.35 18.62 19.56
C ALA A 76 -8.90 17.66 20.68
N VAL A 77 -9.34 17.92 21.91
CA VAL A 77 -8.94 17.15 23.09
C VAL A 77 -10.15 16.47 23.70
N ALA A 78 -10.18 15.15 23.61
CA ALA A 78 -11.19 14.30 24.23
C ALA A 78 -10.63 13.60 25.48
N ARG A 79 -11.45 13.50 26.53
CA ARG A 79 -11.15 12.68 27.70
C ARG A 79 -11.67 11.26 27.47
N VAL A 80 -10.94 10.29 27.99
CA VAL A 80 -11.26 8.85 27.99
C VAL A 80 -11.23 8.34 29.43
N ALA A 81 -12.06 7.36 29.75
CA ALA A 81 -12.12 6.77 31.09
C ALA A 81 -10.91 5.87 31.38
N ASP A 82 -10.44 5.14 30.36
CA ASP A 82 -9.31 4.21 30.45
C ASP A 82 -8.60 4.04 29.11
N MET A 83 -7.55 3.21 29.09
CA MET A 83 -6.75 2.94 27.88
C MET A 83 -7.45 2.01 26.89
N GLU A 84 -8.42 1.20 27.33
CA GLU A 84 -9.22 0.36 26.42
C GLU A 84 -10.12 1.24 25.56
N GLU A 85 -10.79 2.21 26.19
CA GLU A 85 -11.56 3.24 25.50
C GLU A 85 -10.68 4.09 24.58
N ALA A 86 -9.48 4.45 25.03
CA ALA A 86 -8.52 5.21 24.22
C ALA A 86 -8.16 4.49 22.91
N VAL A 87 -7.82 3.20 22.98
CA VAL A 87 -7.52 2.40 21.79
C VAL A 87 -8.74 2.28 20.88
N ARG A 88 -9.92 1.99 21.46
CA ARG A 88 -11.17 1.87 20.69
C ARG A 88 -11.47 3.16 19.92
N ARG A 89 -11.36 4.31 20.56
CA ARG A 89 -11.64 5.63 19.96
C ARG A 89 -10.57 6.04 18.94
N ALA A 90 -9.29 5.82 19.24
CA ALA A 90 -8.22 6.09 18.30
C ALA A 90 -8.35 5.25 17.01
N ASN A 91 -8.79 4.00 17.14
CA ASN A 91 -9.03 3.11 16.00
C ASN A 91 -10.38 3.36 15.30
N ASP A 92 -11.33 4.06 15.92
CA ASP A 92 -12.59 4.51 15.30
C ASP A 92 -12.39 5.74 14.39
N SER A 93 -11.46 5.59 13.45
CA SER A 93 -11.17 6.54 12.39
C SER A 93 -11.10 5.80 11.07
N GLN A 94 -11.57 6.44 10.00
CA GLN A 94 -11.37 5.96 8.63
C GLN A 94 -9.90 6.07 8.18
N TYR A 95 -9.10 6.84 8.91
CA TYR A 95 -7.68 7.08 8.66
C TYR A 95 -6.81 6.25 9.61
N GLY A 96 -5.53 6.10 9.24
CA GLY A 96 -4.53 5.36 10.00
C GLY A 96 -3.12 5.68 9.52
N LEU A 97 -2.79 6.95 9.32
CA LEU A 97 -1.47 7.35 8.83
C LEU A 97 -0.42 7.21 9.93
N THR A 98 -0.53 8.04 10.97
CA THR A 98 0.35 8.00 12.14
C THR A 98 -0.46 8.09 13.44
N ALA A 99 0.13 7.65 14.55
CA ALA A 99 -0.35 7.94 15.89
C ALA A 99 0.83 8.14 16.86
N SER A 100 0.57 8.74 18.01
CA SER A 100 1.54 8.90 19.08
C SER A 100 0.98 8.42 20.42
N VAL A 101 1.83 7.79 21.23
CA VAL A 101 1.52 7.34 22.59
C VAL A 101 2.50 7.99 23.55
N TRP A 102 1.98 8.60 24.62
CA TRP A 102 2.79 9.30 25.62
C TRP A 102 2.60 8.63 26.99
N SER A 103 3.68 8.12 27.56
CA SER A 103 3.67 7.41 28.84
C SER A 103 5.05 7.44 29.50
N ARG A 104 5.06 7.51 30.83
CA ARG A 104 6.29 7.35 31.63
C ARG A 104 6.79 5.90 31.68
N ASN A 105 5.92 4.93 31.39
CA ASN A 105 6.28 3.52 31.27
C ASN A 105 6.42 3.16 29.77
N PRO A 106 7.64 2.90 29.27
CA PRO A 106 7.88 2.61 27.86
C PRO A 106 7.27 1.29 27.41
N ASP A 107 7.28 0.25 28.25
CA ASP A 107 6.69 -1.05 27.92
C ASP A 107 5.17 -0.93 27.74
N ALA A 108 4.51 -0.17 28.62
CA ALA A 108 3.09 0.13 28.49
C ALA A 108 2.79 0.96 27.23
N ALA A 109 3.66 1.90 26.87
CA ALA A 109 3.52 2.71 25.67
C ALA A 109 3.60 1.83 24.41
N GLU A 110 4.56 0.91 24.37
CA GLU A 110 4.76 -0.02 23.27
C GLU A 110 3.61 -1.03 23.15
N GLN A 111 3.13 -1.58 24.28
CA GLN A 111 1.96 -2.45 24.32
C GLN A 111 0.70 -1.75 23.79
N LEU A 112 0.48 -0.48 24.15
CA LEU A 112 -0.62 0.31 23.62
C LEU A 112 -0.44 0.60 22.13
N GLY A 113 0.78 0.98 21.72
CA GLY A 113 1.13 1.28 20.34
C GLY A 113 0.86 0.12 19.38
N ARG A 114 1.18 -1.13 19.79
CA ARG A 114 0.89 -2.36 19.02
C ARG A 114 -0.59 -2.58 18.72
N ARG A 115 -1.49 -1.96 19.48
CA ARG A 115 -2.94 -2.10 19.33
C ARG A 115 -3.56 -1.01 18.45
N LEU A 116 -2.79 0.01 18.08
CA LEU A 116 -3.25 1.10 17.23
C LEU A 116 -3.17 0.71 15.75
N GLN A 117 -4.21 1.05 15.01
CA GLN A 117 -4.33 0.80 13.57
C GLN A 117 -3.81 2.01 12.78
N ALA A 118 -2.52 2.28 12.89
CA ALA A 118 -1.83 3.25 12.05
C ALA A 118 -0.49 2.69 11.54
N GLY A 119 -0.04 3.19 10.40
CA GLY A 119 1.17 2.69 9.77
C GLY A 119 2.46 3.08 10.48
N VAL A 120 2.45 4.20 11.22
CA VAL A 120 3.57 4.62 12.05
C VAL A 120 3.10 5.03 13.45
N ILE A 121 3.70 4.44 14.47
CA ILE A 121 3.44 4.75 15.88
C ILE A 121 4.69 5.34 16.50
N THR A 122 4.57 6.53 17.10
CA THR A 122 5.65 7.20 17.83
C THR A 122 5.41 7.12 19.33
N LEU A 123 6.45 6.84 20.12
CA LEU A 123 6.36 6.76 21.58
C LEU A 123 7.08 7.96 22.19
N ASN A 124 6.39 8.72 23.04
CA ASN A 124 6.88 9.94 23.68
C ASN A 124 7.44 11.00 22.71
N ASP A 125 6.93 11.01 21.48
CA ASP A 125 7.24 11.99 20.44
C ASP A 125 6.06 12.09 19.46
N HIS A 126 6.15 12.98 18.48
CA HIS A 126 5.19 13.12 17.40
C HIS A 126 5.86 13.65 16.13
N LEU A 127 5.42 13.16 14.97
CA LEU A 127 5.80 13.65 13.63
C LEU A 127 7.27 13.41 13.19
N MET A 128 8.18 13.02 14.09
CA MET A 128 9.59 12.76 13.74
C MET A 128 9.79 11.76 12.58
N SER A 129 8.91 10.76 12.46
CA SER A 129 9.03 9.68 11.48
C SER A 129 8.95 10.14 10.03
N HIS A 130 8.34 11.30 9.77
CA HIS A 130 8.29 11.86 8.41
C HIS A 130 9.68 12.22 7.89
N GLY A 131 10.63 12.52 8.79
CA GLY A 131 12.02 12.84 8.45
C GLY A 131 12.96 11.64 8.41
N MET A 132 12.46 10.41 8.59
CA MET A 132 13.26 9.17 8.66
C MET A 132 13.17 8.40 7.34
N PRO A 133 14.03 8.68 6.34
CA PRO A 133 13.98 8.04 5.02
C PRO A 133 14.32 6.54 5.04
N GLU A 134 14.96 6.04 6.09
CA GLU A 134 15.36 4.64 6.24
C GLU A 134 14.20 3.72 6.68
N THR A 135 13.14 4.27 7.27
CA THR A 135 11.98 3.50 7.75
C THR A 135 10.79 3.62 6.80
N PRO A 136 10.04 2.54 6.50
CA PRO A 136 8.84 2.62 5.67
C PRO A 136 7.82 3.61 6.26
N TRP A 137 7.26 4.46 5.41
CA TRP A 137 6.27 5.47 5.80
C TRP A 137 5.01 5.36 4.94
N GLY A 138 3.85 5.49 5.57
CA GLY A 138 2.56 5.29 4.91
C GLY A 138 1.55 4.66 5.86
N GLY A 139 0.25 4.79 5.56
CA GLY A 139 -0.82 4.50 6.50
C GLY A 139 -1.54 3.16 6.31
N PHE A 140 -2.56 2.97 7.12
CA PHE A 140 -3.61 1.96 6.98
C PHE A 140 -4.92 2.61 6.52
N LYS A 141 -5.93 1.79 6.18
CA LYS A 141 -7.29 2.22 5.85
C LYS A 141 -7.31 3.23 4.70
N HIS A 142 -8.04 4.33 4.82
CA HIS A 142 -8.12 5.36 3.78
C HIS A 142 -6.89 6.28 3.74
N SER A 143 -5.86 6.05 4.56
CA SER A 143 -4.61 6.81 4.51
C SER A 143 -3.64 6.35 3.41
N GLY A 144 -4.07 5.43 2.54
CA GLY A 144 -3.34 5.05 1.32
C GLY A 144 -2.96 3.58 1.26
N ILE A 145 -2.37 3.19 0.12
CA ILE A 145 -1.88 1.85 -0.18
C ILE A 145 -0.39 1.99 -0.54
N GLY A 146 0.43 1.01 -0.14
CA GLY A 146 1.87 1.04 -0.37
C GLY A 146 2.64 1.77 0.74
N ARG A 147 3.94 1.93 0.56
CA ARG A 147 4.84 2.63 1.48
C ARG A 147 5.82 3.47 0.71
N THR A 148 6.08 4.69 1.17
CA THR A 148 7.27 5.44 0.80
C THR A 148 8.41 5.09 1.76
N HIS A 149 9.62 5.58 1.45
CA HIS A 149 10.82 5.39 2.27
C HIS A 149 11.28 3.94 2.43
N GLY A 150 12.47 3.77 2.99
CA GLY A 150 13.11 2.49 3.23
C GLY A 150 13.24 1.63 1.96
N ARG A 151 13.51 0.35 2.18
CA ARG A 151 13.58 -0.61 1.08
C ARG A 151 12.23 -0.81 0.38
N ILE A 152 11.13 -0.86 1.13
CA ILE A 152 9.80 -1.15 0.57
C ILE A 152 9.39 -0.05 -0.42
N GLY A 153 9.56 1.23 -0.05
CA GLY A 153 9.24 2.33 -0.96
C GLY A 153 10.23 2.47 -2.11
N PHE A 154 11.47 2.04 -1.95
CA PHE A 154 12.39 1.93 -3.09
C PHE A 154 11.94 0.85 -4.08
N ASP A 155 11.54 -0.31 -3.59
CA ASP A 155 11.07 -1.43 -4.42
C ASP A 155 9.81 -1.03 -5.24
N GLU A 156 8.94 -0.15 -4.72
CA GLU A 156 7.79 0.41 -5.46
C GLU A 156 8.20 1.25 -6.70
N MET A 157 9.42 1.78 -6.71
CA MET A 157 9.96 2.54 -7.85
C MET A 157 10.65 1.64 -8.89
N THR A 158 10.65 0.33 -8.68
CA THR A 158 11.26 -0.65 -9.58
C THR A 158 10.21 -1.40 -10.40
N GLN A 159 10.65 -2.05 -11.49
CA GLN A 159 9.81 -2.94 -12.30
C GLN A 159 10.42 -4.34 -12.26
N PRO A 160 9.86 -5.28 -11.48
CA PRO A 160 10.43 -6.63 -11.39
C PRO A 160 10.29 -7.36 -12.72
N GLN A 161 11.41 -7.85 -13.25
CA GLN A 161 11.44 -8.69 -14.46
C GLN A 161 11.81 -10.13 -14.07
N VAL A 162 10.99 -11.08 -14.51
CA VAL A 162 11.28 -12.52 -14.36
C VAL A 162 11.77 -13.07 -15.70
N ILE A 163 12.98 -13.65 -15.69
CA ILE A 163 13.51 -14.42 -16.81
C ILE A 163 13.51 -15.88 -16.40
N VAL A 164 12.74 -16.71 -17.11
CA VAL A 164 12.66 -18.14 -16.84
C VAL A 164 13.54 -18.87 -17.85
N HIS A 165 14.57 -19.53 -17.34
CA HIS A 165 15.33 -20.51 -18.10
C HIS A 165 14.68 -21.88 -17.91
N ASP A 166 14.01 -22.37 -18.94
CA ASP A 166 13.51 -23.74 -18.92
C ASP A 166 14.69 -24.71 -18.98
N LEU A 167 14.85 -25.50 -17.92
CA LEU A 167 15.88 -26.53 -17.80
C LEU A 167 15.71 -27.64 -18.86
N LEU A 168 14.49 -27.80 -19.38
CA LEU A 168 14.11 -28.77 -20.38
C LEU A 168 13.88 -28.12 -21.75
N ALA A 169 14.39 -26.90 -21.99
CA ALA A 169 14.29 -26.22 -23.29
C ALA A 169 14.89 -27.01 -24.47
N TRP A 170 15.80 -27.94 -24.18
CA TRP A 170 16.38 -28.85 -25.17
C TRP A 170 15.40 -29.96 -25.59
N THR A 171 14.37 -30.24 -24.79
CA THR A 171 13.35 -31.22 -25.14
C THR A 171 12.50 -30.68 -26.27
N LYS A 172 12.21 -31.51 -27.27
CA LYS A 172 11.43 -31.05 -28.43
C LYS A 172 9.95 -30.83 -28.08
N ARG A 173 9.52 -31.36 -26.93
CA ARG A 173 8.14 -31.35 -26.44
C ARG A 173 8.11 -31.40 -24.93
N ASP A 174 7.96 -30.26 -24.28
CA ASP A 174 7.76 -30.26 -22.83
C ASP A 174 6.46 -30.98 -22.46
N LEU A 175 6.39 -31.42 -21.22
CA LEU A 175 5.31 -32.27 -20.70
C LEU A 175 3.95 -31.56 -20.72
N TRP A 176 3.95 -30.22 -20.63
CA TRP A 176 2.77 -29.37 -20.60
C TRP A 176 2.35 -28.84 -21.99
N TRP A 177 3.08 -29.17 -23.06
CA TRP A 177 2.68 -28.78 -24.42
C TRP A 177 1.87 -29.86 -25.11
N HIS A 178 0.83 -29.44 -25.82
CA HIS A 178 0.05 -30.29 -26.71
C HIS A 178 0.92 -30.93 -27.82
N PRO A 179 0.49 -32.11 -28.34
CA PRO A 179 -0.72 -32.84 -27.98
C PRO A 179 -0.49 -33.76 -26.77
N TYR A 180 -1.48 -33.83 -25.89
CA TYR A 180 -1.52 -34.84 -24.82
C TYR A 180 -1.88 -36.20 -25.39
N SER A 181 -1.28 -37.26 -24.84
CA SER A 181 -1.52 -38.64 -25.26
C SER A 181 -1.62 -39.55 -24.05
N GLU A 182 -2.31 -40.67 -24.21
CA GLU A 182 -2.44 -41.68 -23.15
C GLU A 182 -1.07 -42.17 -22.61
N PRO A 183 -0.02 -42.38 -23.44
CA PRO A 183 1.32 -42.69 -22.95
C PRO A 183 1.92 -41.59 -22.06
N LEU A 184 1.69 -40.32 -22.38
CA LEU A 184 2.17 -39.19 -21.56
C LEU A 184 1.45 -39.16 -20.22
N TYR A 185 0.12 -39.28 -20.21
CA TYR A 185 -0.66 -39.34 -18.98
C TYR A 185 -0.24 -40.50 -18.07
N ARG A 186 -0.11 -41.71 -18.64
CA ARG A 186 0.35 -42.89 -17.89
C ARG A 186 1.76 -42.70 -17.34
N GLY A 187 2.65 -42.06 -18.09
CA GLY A 187 4.00 -41.79 -17.62
C GLY A 187 4.07 -40.73 -16.53
N LEU A 188 3.26 -39.67 -16.59
CA LEU A 188 3.16 -38.67 -15.52
C LEU A 188 2.58 -39.30 -14.25
N ARG A 189 1.57 -40.16 -14.37
CA ARG A 189 1.08 -40.98 -13.26
C ARG A 189 2.18 -41.90 -12.71
N GLY A 190 2.97 -42.50 -13.59
CA GLY A 190 4.16 -43.29 -13.23
C GLY A 190 5.15 -42.48 -12.40
N ALA A 191 5.45 -41.24 -12.77
CA ALA A 191 6.31 -40.33 -11.99
C ALA A 191 5.74 -40.10 -10.57
N ILE A 192 4.44 -39.82 -10.46
CA ILE A 192 3.79 -39.64 -9.15
C ILE A 192 3.95 -40.90 -8.29
N VAL A 193 3.75 -42.09 -8.86
CA VAL A 193 3.92 -43.38 -8.14
C VAL A 193 5.38 -43.61 -7.73
N VAL A 194 6.36 -43.25 -8.56
CA VAL A 194 7.79 -43.36 -8.23
C VAL A 194 8.15 -42.46 -7.05
N PHE A 195 7.66 -41.22 -7.01
CA PHE A 195 8.01 -40.26 -5.96
C PHE A 195 7.19 -40.45 -4.66
N TYR A 196 5.92 -40.86 -4.78
CA TYR A 196 4.97 -40.83 -3.66
C TYR A 196 4.35 -42.20 -3.30
N GLY A 197 4.72 -43.29 -3.97
CA GLY A 197 4.24 -44.64 -3.62
C GLY A 197 4.61 -45.03 -2.19
N ALA A 198 3.74 -45.81 -1.52
CA ALA A 198 3.90 -46.16 -0.11
C ALA A 198 5.00 -47.22 0.10
N GLY A 199 5.23 -48.09 -0.89
CA GLY A 199 6.23 -49.16 -0.83
C GLY A 199 7.29 -49.09 -1.94
N LEU A 200 8.48 -49.67 -1.67
CA LEU A 200 9.57 -49.72 -2.65
C LEU A 200 9.16 -50.41 -3.96
N TRP A 201 8.45 -51.54 -3.87
CA TRP A 201 7.96 -52.29 -5.04
C TRP A 201 6.89 -51.52 -5.83
N GLU A 202 6.05 -50.76 -5.14
CA GLU A 202 5.05 -49.89 -5.76
C GLU A 202 5.73 -48.75 -6.54
N ARG A 203 6.75 -48.11 -5.94
CA ARG A 203 7.57 -47.08 -6.60
C ARG A 203 8.29 -47.63 -7.83
N LEU A 204 8.89 -48.82 -7.73
CA LEU A 204 9.53 -49.49 -8.87
C LEU A 204 8.52 -49.81 -9.99
N GLY A 205 7.28 -50.17 -9.63
CA GLY A 205 6.18 -50.36 -10.58
C GLY A 205 5.79 -49.11 -11.38
N GLY A 206 6.15 -47.91 -10.90
CA GLY A 206 5.97 -46.64 -11.62
C GLY A 206 7.04 -46.35 -12.68
N LEU A 207 8.18 -47.05 -12.68
CA LEU A 207 9.27 -46.82 -13.65
C LEU A 207 8.92 -47.21 -15.09
N PRO A 208 8.29 -48.39 -15.37
CA PRO A 208 7.93 -48.76 -16.74
C PRO A 208 7.00 -47.76 -17.46
N PRO A 209 5.91 -47.26 -16.85
CA PRO A 209 5.09 -46.24 -17.51
C PRO A 209 5.82 -44.90 -17.65
N LEU A 210 6.68 -44.51 -16.70
CA LEU A 210 7.48 -43.29 -16.79
C LEU A 210 8.47 -43.33 -17.97
N ALA A 211 9.16 -44.46 -18.17
CA ALA A 211 10.10 -44.64 -19.28
C ALA A 211 9.47 -44.44 -20.67
N ARG A 212 8.14 -44.65 -20.79
CA ARG A 212 7.40 -44.43 -22.06
C ARG A 212 7.28 -42.97 -22.47
N ILE A 213 7.62 -42.01 -21.60
CA ILE A 213 7.69 -40.58 -21.95
C ILE A 213 8.97 -40.28 -22.74
N PHE A 214 10.05 -41.02 -22.52
CA PHE A 214 11.38 -40.71 -23.05
C PHE A 214 11.43 -40.50 -24.58
N PRO A 215 10.74 -41.30 -25.43
CA PRO A 215 10.72 -41.05 -26.88
C PRO A 215 10.12 -39.69 -27.27
N ARG A 216 9.18 -39.16 -26.48
CA ARG A 216 8.53 -37.86 -26.75
C ARG A 216 9.51 -36.71 -26.63
N ILE A 217 10.47 -36.83 -25.70
CA ILE A 217 11.47 -35.79 -25.39
C ILE A 217 12.35 -35.48 -26.62
N PHE A 218 12.63 -36.49 -27.46
CA PHE A 218 13.55 -36.36 -28.59
C PHE A 218 12.87 -36.32 -29.97
N THR A 219 11.55 -36.55 -30.04
CA THR A 219 10.82 -36.68 -31.32
C THR A 219 9.97 -35.44 -31.66
N ASN A 220 10.18 -34.90 -32.85
CA ASN A 220 9.40 -33.79 -33.40
C ASN A 220 8.34 -34.35 -34.36
N ARG A 221 7.25 -34.89 -33.83
CA ARG A 221 6.17 -35.48 -34.64
C ARG A 221 5.06 -34.46 -34.97
N TRP A 222 5.44 -33.21 -35.28
CA TRP A 222 4.49 -32.14 -35.64
C TRP A 222 4.05 -32.25 -37.11
N ASP A 223 4.81 -32.99 -37.93
CA ASP A 223 4.69 -32.98 -39.40
C ASP A 223 3.69 -33.99 -39.99
N SER A 224 2.91 -34.70 -39.17
CA SER A 224 2.00 -35.75 -39.68
C SER A 224 0.60 -35.25 -40.06
N GLY A 225 0.31 -33.95 -39.96
CA GLY A 225 -1.02 -33.40 -40.24
C GLY A 225 -1.01 -31.90 -40.55
N GLY A 226 -0.76 -31.54 -41.81
CA GLY A 226 -1.31 -30.36 -42.50
C GLY A 226 -1.03 -28.93 -41.97
N GLY A 227 -0.27 -28.73 -40.90
CA GLY A 227 -0.15 -27.41 -40.23
C GLY A 227 1.28 -26.90 -40.01
N GLY A 228 2.29 -27.52 -40.62
CA GLY A 228 3.69 -27.13 -40.45
C GLY A 228 3.99 -25.80 -41.14
N ASN A 229 4.14 -24.72 -40.36
CA ASN A 229 4.84 -23.44 -40.65
C ASN A 229 4.06 -22.15 -40.33
N TRP A 230 2.86 -22.20 -39.74
CA TRP A 230 2.11 -20.97 -39.44
C TRP A 230 2.86 -20.05 -38.44
N TRP A 231 3.44 -20.61 -37.38
CA TRP A 231 4.15 -19.86 -36.34
C TRP A 231 5.50 -19.29 -36.80
N ARG A 232 6.29 -20.06 -37.58
CA ARG A 232 7.57 -19.58 -38.15
C ARG A 232 7.38 -18.42 -39.13
N ARG A 233 6.31 -18.44 -39.94
CA ARG A 233 6.00 -17.38 -40.92
C ARG A 233 5.54 -16.07 -40.26
N ARG A 234 4.95 -16.13 -39.06
CA ARG A 234 4.46 -14.95 -38.34
C ARG A 234 5.60 -14.16 -37.67
N TRP A 235 6.59 -14.86 -37.11
CA TRP A 235 7.72 -14.24 -36.42
C TRP A 235 8.83 -13.74 -37.34
N SER A 236 9.05 -14.38 -38.50
CA SER A 236 10.04 -13.89 -39.47
C SER A 236 9.65 -12.57 -40.14
N ARG A 237 8.40 -12.12 -39.99
CA ARG A 237 7.91 -10.83 -40.52
C ARG A 237 8.04 -9.66 -39.53
N GLN A 238 8.37 -9.91 -38.26
CA GLN A 238 8.41 -8.87 -37.22
C GLN A 238 9.81 -8.46 -36.76
N SER A 239 10.88 -9.07 -37.28
CA SER A 239 12.24 -8.59 -37.05
C SER A 239 12.44 -7.27 -37.83
N PRO A 240 12.66 -6.13 -37.17
CA PRO A 240 13.05 -4.91 -37.88
C PRO A 240 14.39 -5.20 -38.55
N ARG A 241 14.46 -5.00 -39.87
CA ARG A 241 15.74 -4.91 -40.57
C ARG A 241 16.58 -3.88 -39.82
N ARG A 242 17.64 -4.33 -39.13
CA ARG A 242 18.75 -3.45 -38.73
C ARG A 242 19.23 -2.79 -40.02
N ARG A 243 18.93 -1.49 -40.16
CA ARG A 243 19.57 -0.64 -41.17
C ARG A 243 20.94 -0.20 -40.62
N PRO A 244 21.93 -0.02 -41.50
CA PRO A 244 23.31 0.33 -41.12
C PRO A 244 23.38 1.69 -40.41
#